data_AF-A0A3N7H4F1-F1
#
_entry.id   AF-A0A3N7H4F1-F1
#
_cell.length_a   1.000
_cell.length_b   1.000
_cell.length_c   1.000
_cell.angle_alpha   90.00
_cell.angle_beta   90.00
_cell.angle_gamma   90.00
#
_symmetry.space_group_name_H-M   'P 1'
#
loop_
_entity.id
_entity.type
_entity.pdbx_description
1 polymer ?
#
loop_
_entity_poly.entity_id
_entity_poly.type
_entity_poly.pdbx_seq_one_letter_code
_entity_poly.pdbx_strand_id
1 'polypeptide(L)'
;MKKRSVFYIAFFACATLAISCLKDNDTEPMPLAGLTMINAFIEAPQGVLYEIDREPVPQQFYPLAYRSYGYINLFVGNSRGLEIYDAGNQTRLVDTSFAAKDSMLYSSIIYGTADNPLHFITEDHAPEDAGDPSTVAGVRFFNLANTTHRVSLRIGNNDPIPAFQDRPMDTPQSGKAHEDFVVVPSGTYELAIEDEDGEILVTRGDIALEEGSYTSVFLTGADSIDDSYYIGAMQQPVN
;
A
#
# COMPACT_ATOMS: atom_id res chain seq x y z
N MET A 1 -63.10 43.80 -23.49
CA MET A 1 -61.64 43.64 -23.75
C MET A 1 -60.89 43.66 -22.43
N LYS A 2 -60.48 42.51 -21.86
CA LYS A 2 -59.54 42.35 -20.72
C LYS A 2 -59.43 40.86 -20.32
N LYS A 3 -59.05 39.99 -21.26
CA LYS A 3 -58.81 38.55 -20.98
C LYS A 3 -57.55 38.00 -21.66
N ARG A 4 -56.66 38.88 -22.14
CA ARG A 4 -55.43 38.50 -22.84
C ARG A 4 -54.14 38.89 -22.11
N SER A 5 -54.19 39.61 -20.99
CA SER A 5 -52.99 40.07 -20.28
C SER A 5 -52.52 39.17 -19.13
N VAL A 6 -53.35 38.22 -18.65
CA VAL A 6 -52.98 37.35 -17.51
C VAL A 6 -52.18 36.11 -17.96
N PHE A 7 -52.34 35.67 -19.20
CA PHE A 7 -51.62 34.50 -19.72
C PHE A 7 -50.14 34.76 -20.02
N TYR A 8 -49.73 35.99 -20.33
CA TYR A 8 -48.34 36.30 -20.67
C TYR A 8 -47.44 36.49 -19.44
N ILE A 9 -48.01 36.88 -18.29
CA ILE A 9 -47.26 37.07 -17.05
C ILE A 9 -46.93 35.71 -16.40
N ALA A 10 -47.82 34.71 -16.53
CA ALA A 10 -47.58 33.36 -16.03
C ALA A 10 -46.51 32.60 -16.84
N PHE A 11 -46.35 32.88 -18.14
CA PHE A 11 -45.35 32.21 -18.97
C PHE A 11 -43.93 32.79 -18.76
N PHE A 12 -43.81 34.07 -18.42
CA PHE A 12 -42.52 34.71 -18.14
C PHE A 12 -41.96 34.39 -16.74
N ALA A 13 -42.83 34.11 -15.76
CA ALA A 13 -42.43 33.73 -14.40
C ALA A 13 -41.93 32.27 -14.28
N CYS A 14 -42.38 31.37 -15.17
CA CYS A 14 -41.88 29.99 -15.21
C CYS A 14 -40.54 29.85 -15.97
N ALA A 15 -40.22 30.79 -16.87
CA ALA A 15 -38.98 30.73 -17.65
C ALA A 15 -37.72 31.17 -16.85
N THR A 16 -37.88 31.99 -15.80
CA THR A 16 -36.74 32.44 -14.97
C THR A 16 -36.39 31.48 -13.83
N LEU A 17 -37.27 30.54 -13.47
CA LEU A 17 -36.99 29.50 -12.48
C LEU A 17 -36.23 28.29 -13.06
N ALA A 18 -36.17 28.16 -14.40
CA ALA A 18 -35.47 27.06 -15.07
C ALA A 18 -33.97 27.35 -15.32
N ILE A 19 -33.50 28.59 -15.12
CA ILE A 19 -32.10 28.97 -15.36
C ILE A 19 -31.24 28.79 -14.10
N SER A 20 -31.86 28.60 -12.91
CA SER A 20 -31.11 28.42 -11.65
C SER A 20 -30.65 26.98 -11.36
N CYS A 21 -30.84 26.03 -12.28
CA CYS A 21 -30.33 24.65 -12.16
C CYS A 21 -29.43 24.24 -13.33
N LEU A 22 -28.85 25.19 -14.06
CA LEU A 22 -27.62 24.97 -14.81
C LEU A 22 -26.50 25.74 -14.11
N LYS A 23 -26.19 25.36 -12.87
CA LYS A 23 -24.82 25.53 -12.42
C LYS A 23 -24.06 24.40 -13.10
N ASP A 24 -23.10 24.76 -13.93
CA ASP A 24 -22.02 23.87 -14.34
C ASP A 24 -21.64 23.04 -13.12
N ASN A 25 -21.93 21.74 -13.19
CA ASN A 25 -21.34 20.77 -12.26
C ASN A 25 -19.90 20.58 -12.74
N ASP A 26 -19.10 21.63 -12.60
CA ASP A 26 -17.67 21.49 -12.38
C ASP A 26 -17.58 20.75 -11.04
N THR A 27 -17.68 19.43 -11.13
CA THR A 27 -17.48 18.55 -9.99
C THR A 27 -15.98 18.62 -9.75
N GLU A 28 -15.56 19.59 -8.94
CA GLU A 28 -14.19 19.65 -8.45
C GLU A 28 -13.83 18.24 -7.95
N PRO A 29 -12.73 17.64 -8.46
CA PRO A 29 -12.33 16.31 -8.04
C PRO A 29 -12.24 16.29 -6.52
N MET A 30 -12.89 15.32 -5.88
CA MET A 30 -12.75 15.19 -4.44
C MET A 30 -11.29 14.83 -4.15
N PRO A 31 -10.58 15.57 -3.28
CA PRO A 31 -9.20 15.26 -2.95
C PRO A 31 -9.14 13.90 -2.26
N LEU A 32 -8.37 12.99 -2.84
CA LEU A 32 -8.26 11.61 -2.38
C LEU A 32 -6.78 11.22 -2.29
N ALA A 33 -6.47 10.47 -1.24
CA ALA A 33 -5.25 9.69 -1.11
C ALA A 33 -5.54 8.22 -1.46
N GLY A 34 -4.48 7.42 -1.63
CA GLY A 34 -4.59 5.97 -1.77
C GLY A 34 -3.87 5.25 -0.63
N LEU A 35 -4.41 4.11 -0.20
CA LEU A 35 -3.78 3.25 0.80
C LEU A 35 -3.77 1.80 0.33
N THR A 36 -2.58 1.26 0.16
CA THR A 36 -2.33 -0.16 0.04
C THR A 36 -2.18 -0.77 1.44
N MET A 37 -2.97 -1.78 1.77
CA MET A 37 -2.90 -2.51 3.04
C MET A 37 -2.20 -3.83 2.77
N ILE A 38 -1.20 -4.18 3.58
CA ILE A 38 -0.33 -5.35 3.37
C ILE A 38 -0.26 -6.16 4.65
N ASN A 39 -0.72 -7.41 4.58
CA ASN A 39 -0.70 -8.31 5.72
C ASN A 39 0.46 -9.31 5.61
N ALA A 40 1.53 -9.06 6.37
CA ALA A 40 2.65 -9.98 6.59
C ALA A 40 2.65 -10.56 8.03
N PHE A 41 1.53 -10.45 8.75
CA PHE A 41 1.38 -10.91 10.12
C PHE A 41 0.95 -12.39 10.16
N ILE A 42 1.92 -13.28 10.35
CA ILE A 42 1.74 -14.73 10.28
C ILE A 42 0.89 -15.31 11.43
N GLU A 43 0.85 -14.64 12.58
CA GLU A 43 0.17 -15.15 13.78
C GLU A 43 -1.35 -14.87 13.81
N ALA A 44 -1.90 -14.23 12.78
CA ALA A 44 -3.36 -14.07 12.58
C ALA A 44 -3.84 -14.99 11.44
N PRO A 45 -4.07 -16.30 11.68
CA PRO A 45 -4.41 -17.26 10.61
C PRO A 45 -5.76 -16.99 9.94
N GLN A 46 -6.65 -16.24 10.59
CA GLN A 46 -7.93 -15.80 10.00
C GLN A 46 -7.80 -14.46 9.23
N GLY A 47 -6.58 -13.91 9.14
CA GLY A 47 -6.31 -12.59 8.58
C GLY A 47 -6.44 -11.47 9.61
N VAL A 48 -6.30 -10.23 9.13
CA VAL A 48 -6.43 -9.01 9.93
C VAL A 48 -7.60 -8.16 9.46
N LEU A 49 -8.19 -7.40 10.38
CA LEU A 49 -9.29 -6.49 10.13
C LEU A 49 -8.75 -5.06 10.15
N TYR A 50 -8.96 -4.31 9.09
CA TYR A 50 -8.59 -2.90 9.02
C TYR A 50 -9.82 -2.02 9.26
N GLU A 51 -9.64 -0.99 10.09
CA GLU A 51 -10.60 0.09 10.27
C GLU A 51 -9.91 1.45 10.05
N ILE A 52 -10.58 2.34 9.32
CA ILE A 52 -10.15 3.72 9.12
C ILE A 52 -11.18 4.62 9.80
N ASP A 53 -10.74 5.43 10.77
CA ASP A 53 -11.60 6.25 11.62
C ASP A 53 -12.76 5.46 12.26
N ARG A 54 -12.49 4.21 12.67
CA ARG A 54 -13.44 3.24 13.25
C ARG A 54 -14.52 2.75 12.28
N GLU A 55 -14.32 2.94 10.99
CA GLU A 55 -15.15 2.36 9.95
C GLU A 55 -14.38 1.21 9.28
N PRO A 56 -14.97 0.00 9.17
CA PRO A 56 -14.29 -1.12 8.53
C PRO A 56 -14.05 -0.83 7.05
N VAL A 57 -12.90 -1.29 6.54
CA VAL A 57 -12.62 -1.24 5.11
C VAL A 57 -13.61 -2.10 4.31
N PRO A 58 -13.74 -1.90 2.98
CA PRO A 58 -14.67 -2.64 2.15
C PRO A 58 -14.57 -4.17 2.30
N GLN A 59 -15.71 -4.85 2.25
CA GLN A 59 -15.86 -6.29 2.56
C GLN A 59 -14.92 -7.22 1.80
N GLN A 60 -14.50 -6.86 0.58
CA GLN A 60 -13.55 -7.68 -0.19
C GLN A 60 -12.15 -7.78 0.43
N PHE A 61 -11.82 -6.89 1.39
CA PHE A 61 -10.55 -6.88 2.12
C PHE A 61 -10.73 -7.14 3.62
N TYR A 62 -11.87 -7.70 4.04
CA TYR A 62 -12.26 -7.83 5.45
C TYR A 62 -12.75 -9.26 5.77
N PRO A 63 -11.89 -10.17 6.28
CA PRO A 63 -10.50 -9.96 6.69
C PRO A 63 -9.51 -9.93 5.51
N LEU A 64 -8.39 -9.23 5.70
CA LEU A 64 -7.25 -9.28 4.81
C LEU A 64 -6.37 -10.48 5.18
N ALA A 65 -6.29 -11.48 4.29
CA ALA A 65 -5.57 -12.72 4.54
C ALA A 65 -4.04 -12.51 4.67
N TYR A 66 -3.34 -13.42 5.36
CA TYR A 66 -1.87 -13.41 5.41
C TYR A 66 -1.27 -13.58 4.00
N ARG A 67 -0.16 -12.86 3.73
CA ARG A 67 0.49 -12.75 2.41
C ARG A 67 -0.42 -12.19 1.31
N SER A 68 -1.36 -11.34 1.69
CA SER A 68 -2.26 -10.65 0.76
C SER A 68 -2.24 -9.15 0.96
N TYR A 69 -2.86 -8.44 0.03
CA TYR A 69 -2.98 -6.99 0.05
C TYR A 69 -4.33 -6.52 -0.47
N GLY A 70 -4.70 -5.30 -0.10
CA GLY A 70 -5.88 -4.60 -0.59
C GLY A 70 -5.58 -3.15 -0.85
N TYR A 71 -6.36 -2.50 -1.70
CA TYR A 71 -6.21 -1.07 -1.99
C TYR A 71 -7.53 -0.34 -1.76
N ILE A 72 -7.46 0.79 -1.06
CA ILE A 72 -8.61 1.68 -0.85
C ILE A 72 -8.23 3.12 -1.18
N ASN A 73 -9.21 3.90 -1.63
CA ASN A 73 -9.08 5.35 -1.63
C ASN A 73 -9.41 5.89 -0.24
N LEU A 74 -8.72 6.95 0.17
CA LEU A 74 -8.89 7.61 1.44
C LEU A 74 -9.29 9.06 1.25
N PHE A 75 -10.23 9.52 2.07
CA PHE A 75 -10.43 10.96 2.22
C PHE A 75 -9.24 11.58 2.92
N VAL A 76 -8.79 12.72 2.41
CA VAL A 76 -7.68 13.48 2.99
C VAL A 76 -8.00 13.95 4.41
N GLY A 77 -6.96 14.15 5.22
CA GLY A 77 -7.09 14.65 6.58
C GLY A 77 -5.77 14.67 7.33
N ASN A 78 -5.61 15.62 8.24
CA ASN A 78 -4.38 15.79 9.02
C ASN A 78 -4.12 14.66 10.04
N SER A 79 -5.16 13.87 10.36
CA SER A 79 -5.09 12.75 11.29
C SER A 79 -6.24 11.79 10.98
N ARG A 80 -5.99 10.77 10.16
CA ARG A 80 -6.89 9.64 9.93
C ARG A 80 -6.51 8.53 10.89
N GLY A 81 -7.45 8.08 11.72
CA GLY A 81 -7.25 6.92 12.59
C GLY A 81 -7.12 5.64 11.78
N LEU A 82 -6.15 4.79 12.12
CA LEU A 82 -5.95 3.48 11.52
C LEU A 82 -5.82 2.47 12.65
N GLU A 83 -6.73 1.50 12.66
CA GLU A 83 -6.77 0.43 13.63
C GLU A 83 -6.69 -0.91 12.88
N ILE A 84 -5.90 -1.85 13.42
CA ILE A 84 -5.78 -3.21 12.87
C ILE A 84 -6.05 -4.21 13.99
N TYR A 85 -6.89 -5.20 13.71
CA TYR A 85 -7.27 -6.24 14.65
C TYR A 85 -6.96 -7.62 14.08
N ASP A 86 -6.67 -8.59 14.96
CA ASP A 86 -6.67 -10.01 14.60
C ASP A 86 -8.11 -10.46 14.35
N ALA A 87 -8.40 -11.04 13.19
CA ALA A 87 -9.75 -11.46 12.83
C ALA A 87 -10.30 -12.64 13.66
N GLY A 88 -9.42 -13.48 14.21
CA GLY A 88 -9.80 -14.67 14.95
C GLY A 88 -10.25 -14.40 16.39
N ASN A 89 -9.63 -13.42 17.04
CA ASN A 89 -9.86 -13.10 18.46
C ASN A 89 -10.23 -11.63 18.73
N GLN A 90 -10.24 -10.78 17.71
CA GLN A 90 -10.52 -9.33 17.80
C GLN A 90 -9.58 -8.56 18.72
N THR A 91 -8.39 -9.07 18.98
CA THR A 91 -7.36 -8.34 19.70
C THR A 91 -6.83 -7.24 18.80
N ARG A 92 -6.73 -6.02 19.35
CA ARG A 92 -6.18 -4.88 18.63
C ARG A 92 -4.66 -5.01 18.53
N LEU A 93 -4.16 -5.09 17.31
CA LEU A 93 -2.74 -5.20 16.97
C LEU A 93 -2.11 -3.82 16.75
N VAL A 94 -2.85 -2.89 16.15
CA VAL A 94 -2.39 -1.53 15.85
C VAL A 94 -3.48 -0.52 16.21
N ASP A 95 -3.06 0.61 16.80
CA ASP A 95 -3.88 1.79 17.07
C ASP A 95 -2.99 3.01 16.78
N THR A 96 -3.14 3.60 15.60
CA THR A 96 -2.30 4.71 15.14
C THR A 96 -3.11 5.73 14.34
N SER A 97 -2.45 6.80 13.92
CA SER A 97 -3.02 7.78 13.00
C SER A 97 -1.95 8.35 12.09
N PHE A 98 -2.35 8.82 10.92
CA PHE A 98 -1.45 9.47 9.97
C PHE A 98 -2.14 10.59 9.20
N ALA A 99 -1.34 11.48 8.61
CA ALA A 99 -1.84 12.54 7.75
C ALA A 99 -1.99 12.02 6.32
N ALA A 100 -3.23 11.86 5.86
CA ALA A 100 -3.53 11.52 4.47
C ALA A 100 -3.60 12.82 3.65
N LYS A 101 -2.57 13.09 2.86
CA LYS A 101 -2.49 14.27 1.98
C LYS A 101 -3.12 13.99 0.61
N ASP A 102 -3.62 15.05 -0.02
CA ASP A 102 -4.22 14.95 -1.36
C ASP A 102 -3.23 14.41 -2.39
N SER A 103 -3.72 13.53 -3.27
CA SER A 103 -2.96 12.87 -4.32
C SER A 103 -1.72 12.13 -3.80
N MET A 104 -1.71 11.74 -2.53
CA MET A 104 -0.64 10.93 -1.94
C MET A 104 -1.02 9.45 -1.84
N LEU A 105 -0.06 8.58 -2.17
CA LEU A 105 -0.20 7.14 -2.06
C LEU A 105 0.64 6.62 -0.90
N TYR A 106 0.08 5.66 -0.17
CA TYR A 106 0.68 5.10 1.04
C TYR A 106 0.58 3.58 1.04
N SER A 107 1.50 2.91 1.75
CA SER A 107 1.37 1.49 2.10
C SER A 107 1.40 1.30 3.61
N SER A 108 0.40 0.60 4.15
CA SER A 108 0.30 0.21 5.57
C SER A 108 0.65 -1.27 5.71
N ILE A 109 1.70 -1.55 6.47
CA ILE A 109 2.32 -2.88 6.55
C ILE A 109 2.28 -3.37 7.99
N ILE A 110 1.64 -4.52 8.24
CA ILE A 110 1.56 -5.18 9.55
C ILE A 110 2.32 -6.51 9.54
N TYR A 111 3.14 -6.76 10.56
CA TYR A 111 4.04 -7.90 10.72
C TYR A 111 4.47 -8.05 12.19
N GLY A 112 5.39 -8.96 12.50
CA GLY A 112 5.81 -9.23 13.88
C GLY A 112 5.07 -10.41 14.50
N THR A 113 4.89 -10.36 15.81
CA THR A 113 4.32 -11.45 16.64
C THR A 113 3.11 -10.95 17.42
N ALA A 114 2.29 -11.83 17.99
CA ALA A 114 1.14 -11.46 18.82
C ALA A 114 1.53 -10.64 20.05
N ASP A 115 2.69 -10.93 20.65
CA ASP A 115 3.20 -10.21 21.83
C ASP A 115 3.86 -8.87 21.46
N ASN A 116 4.33 -8.73 20.22
CA ASN A 116 4.96 -7.51 19.71
C ASN A 116 4.57 -7.29 18.23
N PRO A 117 3.33 -6.84 17.96
CA PRO A 117 2.91 -6.50 16.61
C PRO A 117 3.64 -5.23 16.17
N LEU A 118 4.18 -5.26 14.96
CA LEU A 118 4.92 -4.16 14.36
C LEU A 118 4.19 -3.63 13.12
N HIS A 119 4.25 -2.32 12.96
CA HIS A 119 3.53 -1.63 11.91
C HIS A 119 4.26 -0.38 11.47
N PHE A 120 4.22 -0.09 10.16
CA PHE A 120 4.59 1.22 9.64
C PHE A 120 3.78 1.58 8.40
N ILE A 121 3.86 2.86 8.05
CA ILE A 121 3.28 3.44 6.84
C ILE A 121 4.40 4.07 6.02
N THR A 122 4.45 3.75 4.73
CA THR A 122 5.34 4.38 3.75
C THR A 122 4.59 5.40 2.90
N GLU A 123 5.31 6.35 2.33
CA GLU A 123 4.87 7.20 1.22
C GLU A 123 5.38 6.59 -0.09
N ASP A 124 4.47 6.32 -1.02
CA ASP A 124 4.76 5.59 -2.25
C ASP A 124 4.95 6.59 -3.39
N HIS A 125 6.21 6.91 -3.68
CA HIS A 125 6.58 7.90 -4.68
C HIS A 125 7.68 7.36 -5.60
N ALA A 126 7.61 7.74 -6.88
CA ALA A 126 8.70 7.50 -7.80
C ALA A 126 9.95 8.30 -7.38
N PRO A 127 11.16 7.75 -7.51
CA PRO A 127 12.38 8.51 -7.30
C PRO A 127 12.49 9.60 -8.37
N GLU A 128 12.96 10.80 -7.99
CA GLU A 128 13.04 11.95 -8.90
C GLU A 128 13.88 11.65 -10.16
N ASP A 129 14.92 10.83 -10.02
CA ASP A 129 15.85 10.43 -11.08
C ASP A 129 15.62 8.97 -11.53
N ALA A 130 14.37 8.58 -11.81
CA ALA A 130 14.01 7.21 -12.17
C ALA A 130 14.65 6.68 -13.48
N GLY A 131 15.22 7.54 -14.33
CA GLY A 131 15.76 7.16 -15.63
C GLY A 131 14.69 7.00 -16.71
N ASP A 132 14.99 6.25 -17.77
CA ASP A 132 14.03 5.99 -18.86
C ASP A 132 13.04 4.88 -18.45
N PRO A 133 11.75 5.19 -18.25
CA PRO A 133 10.76 4.23 -17.77
C PRO A 133 10.55 3.05 -18.73
N SER A 134 10.96 3.16 -20.01
CA SER A 134 10.88 2.03 -20.96
C SER A 134 12.00 0.98 -20.76
N THR A 135 12.91 1.19 -19.81
CA THR A 135 14.07 0.30 -19.60
C THR A 135 14.29 -0.09 -18.14
N VAL A 136 13.56 0.52 -17.22
CA VAL A 136 13.78 0.37 -15.78
C VAL A 136 12.48 0.07 -15.04
N ALA A 137 12.63 -0.47 -13.83
CA ALA A 137 11.60 -0.60 -12.82
C ALA A 137 12.15 -0.08 -11.49
N GLY A 138 11.28 0.31 -10.56
CA GLY A 138 11.64 0.61 -9.18
C GLY A 138 11.41 -0.59 -8.28
N VAL A 139 12.36 -0.89 -7.39
CA VAL A 139 12.22 -1.92 -6.37
C VAL A 139 12.55 -1.36 -5.00
N ARG A 140 11.77 -1.70 -3.98
CA ARG A 140 12.18 -1.55 -2.57
C ARG A 140 12.00 -2.87 -1.84
N PHE A 141 12.75 -3.04 -0.76
CA PHE A 141 12.80 -4.30 -0.03
C PHE A 141 12.61 -4.09 1.46
N PHE A 142 11.73 -4.89 2.05
CA PHE A 142 11.56 -4.96 3.50
C PHE A 142 11.75 -6.39 4.01
N ASN A 143 12.54 -6.53 5.08
CA ASN A 143 12.62 -7.78 5.81
C ASN A 143 11.54 -7.77 6.92
N LEU A 144 10.40 -8.40 6.67
CA LEU A 144 9.28 -8.46 7.61
C LEU A 144 9.21 -9.81 8.34
N ALA A 145 10.15 -10.72 8.10
CA ALA A 145 10.12 -12.03 8.72
C ALA A 145 10.55 -11.97 10.18
N ASN A 146 9.93 -12.81 11.00
CA ASN A 146 10.27 -12.99 12.40
C ASN A 146 11.54 -13.86 12.49
N THR A 147 12.68 -13.23 12.24
CA THR A 147 13.99 -13.88 12.20
C THR A 147 15.06 -13.06 12.90
N THR A 148 16.08 -13.74 13.41
CA THR A 148 17.30 -13.10 13.89
C THR A 148 18.34 -12.88 12.79
N HIS A 149 18.17 -13.52 11.63
CA HIS A 149 19.07 -13.40 10.48
C HIS A 149 19.04 -11.98 9.90
N ARG A 150 20.19 -11.55 9.40
CA ARG A 150 20.28 -10.40 8.49
C ARG A 150 20.21 -10.95 7.09
N VAL A 151 19.38 -10.35 6.24
CA VAL A 151 19.10 -10.92 4.93
C VAL A 151 19.44 -9.97 3.80
N SER A 152 19.82 -10.52 2.67
CA SER A 152 20.07 -9.77 1.45
C SER A 152 19.09 -10.18 0.35
N LEU A 153 18.52 -9.20 -0.36
CA LEU A 153 17.72 -9.47 -1.56
C LEU A 153 18.61 -9.49 -2.79
N ARG A 154 18.61 -10.62 -3.48
CA ARG A 154 19.25 -10.83 -4.78
C ARG A 154 18.21 -10.82 -5.90
N ILE A 155 18.48 -10.07 -6.96
CA ILE A 155 17.61 -9.95 -8.14
C ILE A 155 18.34 -10.54 -9.35
N GLY A 156 17.88 -11.70 -9.82
CA GLY A 156 18.53 -12.49 -10.85
C GLY A 156 19.88 -13.03 -10.39
N ASN A 157 20.87 -13.00 -11.29
CA ASN A 157 22.23 -13.48 -11.02
C ASN A 157 23.20 -12.38 -10.60
N ASN A 158 22.70 -11.17 -10.31
CA ASN A 158 23.53 -10.06 -9.85
C ASN A 158 23.81 -10.21 -8.35
N ASP A 159 24.91 -9.62 -7.88
CA ASP A 159 25.10 -9.44 -6.44
C ASP A 159 23.98 -8.57 -5.86
N PRO A 160 23.58 -8.76 -4.59
CA PRO A 160 22.60 -7.90 -3.95
C PRO A 160 23.01 -6.42 -4.06
N ILE A 161 22.04 -5.55 -4.29
CA ILE A 161 22.28 -4.10 -4.35
C ILE A 161 22.57 -3.61 -2.91
N PRO A 162 23.50 -2.66 -2.68
CA PRO A 162 23.86 -2.22 -1.32
C PRO A 162 22.68 -1.80 -0.44
N ALA A 163 21.63 -1.21 -1.02
CA ALA A 163 20.42 -0.84 -0.29
C ALA A 163 19.65 -2.03 0.28
N PHE A 164 19.84 -3.23 -0.29
CA PHE A 164 19.15 -4.45 0.07
C PHE A 164 20.05 -5.47 0.75
N GLN A 165 21.28 -5.10 1.12
CA GLN A 165 22.25 -5.98 1.78
C GLN A 165 22.13 -5.94 3.30
N ASP A 166 22.42 -7.08 3.94
CA ASP A 166 22.57 -7.24 5.39
C ASP A 166 21.42 -6.60 6.18
N ARG A 167 20.18 -6.85 5.77
CA ARG A 167 18.98 -6.22 6.30
C ARG A 167 18.48 -6.97 7.53
N PRO A 168 18.53 -6.40 8.74
CA PRO A 168 17.84 -7.01 9.88
C PRO A 168 16.34 -6.96 9.63
N MET A 169 15.55 -7.68 10.46
CA MET A 169 14.11 -7.47 10.51
C MET A 169 13.81 -5.98 10.66
N ASP A 170 12.98 -5.46 9.76
CA ASP A 170 12.63 -4.06 9.76
C ASP A 170 11.87 -3.70 11.05
N THR A 171 12.08 -2.48 11.50
CA THR A 171 11.36 -1.80 12.57
C THR A 171 10.48 -0.73 11.95
N PRO A 172 9.53 -0.11 12.67
CA PRO A 172 8.79 1.01 12.12
C PRO A 172 9.69 2.15 11.62
N GLN A 173 10.80 2.40 12.31
CA GLN A 173 11.77 3.43 11.94
C GLN A 173 12.56 3.05 10.69
N SER A 174 13.06 1.82 10.62
CA SER A 174 13.80 1.37 9.44
C SER A 174 12.86 1.19 8.25
N GLY A 175 11.65 0.66 8.42
CA GLY A 175 10.64 0.56 7.35
C GLY A 175 10.37 1.92 6.69
N LYS A 176 10.22 2.99 7.49
CA LYS A 176 10.10 4.36 6.95
C LYS A 176 11.39 4.83 6.26
N ALA A 177 12.56 4.52 6.82
CA ALA A 177 13.85 4.92 6.24
C ALA A 177 14.21 4.21 4.92
N HIS A 178 13.52 3.12 4.58
CA HIS A 178 13.75 2.34 3.35
C HIS A 178 12.53 2.34 2.43
N GLU A 179 11.70 3.39 2.54
CA GLU A 179 10.50 3.53 1.71
C GLU A 179 10.79 3.85 0.25
N ASP A 180 11.98 4.40 -0.03
CA ASP A 180 12.38 4.83 -1.37
C ASP A 180 12.63 3.63 -2.29
N PHE A 181 12.21 3.77 -3.55
CA PHE A 181 12.49 2.78 -4.57
C PHE A 181 13.89 2.97 -5.15
N VAL A 182 14.61 1.85 -5.29
CA VAL A 182 15.87 1.76 -6.02
C VAL A 182 15.59 1.34 -7.45
N VAL A 183 16.10 2.12 -8.41
CA VAL A 183 15.94 1.83 -9.84
C VAL A 183 16.80 0.63 -10.23
N VAL A 184 16.18 -0.33 -10.92
CA VAL A 184 16.81 -1.53 -11.46
C VAL A 184 16.39 -1.73 -12.93
N PRO A 185 17.14 -2.51 -13.73
CA PRO A 185 16.70 -2.87 -15.07
C PRO A 185 15.34 -3.60 -15.04
N SER A 186 14.47 -3.30 -16.00
CA SER A 186 13.20 -4.04 -16.18
C SER A 186 13.46 -5.44 -16.76
N GLY A 187 12.52 -6.36 -16.50
CA GLY A 187 12.61 -7.73 -16.99
C GLY A 187 11.94 -8.75 -16.07
N THR A 188 12.13 -10.03 -16.37
CA THR A 188 11.65 -11.13 -15.53
C THR A 188 12.82 -11.76 -14.80
N TYR A 189 12.72 -11.87 -13.48
CA TYR A 189 13.81 -12.29 -12.61
C TYR A 189 13.39 -13.42 -11.66
N GLU A 190 14.36 -14.22 -11.28
CA GLU A 190 14.29 -14.98 -10.03
C GLU A 190 14.77 -14.07 -8.90
N LEU A 191 13.99 -14.00 -7.82
CA LEU A 191 14.39 -13.37 -6.57
C LEU A 191 14.91 -14.43 -5.61
N ALA A 192 15.97 -14.11 -4.89
CA ALA A 192 16.48 -14.94 -3.81
C ALA A 192 16.74 -14.09 -2.56
N ILE A 193 16.44 -14.66 -1.40
CA ILE A 193 16.83 -14.11 -0.10
C ILE A 193 17.93 -15.02 0.44
N GLU A 194 19.06 -14.40 0.76
CA GLU A 194 20.20 -15.05 1.42
C GLU A 194 20.41 -14.46 2.81
N ASP A 195 20.86 -15.27 3.76
CA ASP A 195 21.26 -14.80 5.09
C ASP A 195 22.69 -14.25 5.11
N GLU A 196 23.15 -13.83 6.28
CA GLU A 196 24.50 -13.28 6.49
C GLU A 196 25.64 -14.28 6.23
N ASP A 197 25.34 -15.59 6.22
CA ASP A 197 26.30 -16.66 5.93
C ASP A 197 26.29 -17.07 4.44
N GLY A 198 25.39 -16.47 3.65
CA GLY A 198 25.21 -16.74 2.22
C GLY A 198 24.35 -17.98 1.95
N GLU A 199 23.63 -18.51 2.95
CA GLU A 199 22.65 -19.55 2.76
C GLU A 199 21.37 -18.98 2.15
N ILE A 200 20.84 -19.66 1.12
CA ILE A 200 19.59 -19.25 0.47
C ILE A 200 18.42 -19.70 1.35
N LEU A 201 17.72 -18.75 1.97
CA LEU A 201 16.54 -19.01 2.79
C LEU A 201 15.30 -19.31 1.95
N VAL A 202 15.11 -18.59 0.84
CA VAL A 202 13.97 -18.76 -0.05
C VAL A 202 14.25 -18.18 -1.44
N THR A 203 13.68 -18.79 -2.48
CA THR A 203 13.67 -18.25 -3.85
C THR A 203 12.24 -18.11 -4.38
N ARG A 204 12.06 -17.21 -5.34
CA ARG A 204 10.82 -17.06 -6.09
C ARG A 204 11.11 -16.63 -7.52
N GLY A 205 10.84 -17.52 -8.47
CA GLY A 205 11.01 -17.30 -9.89
C GLY A 205 9.91 -16.44 -10.54
N ASP A 206 10.15 -16.10 -11.80
CA ASP A 206 9.18 -15.49 -12.72
C ASP A 206 8.56 -14.17 -12.23
N ILE A 207 9.33 -13.37 -11.48
CA ILE A 207 8.89 -12.06 -11.03
C ILE A 207 9.13 -11.04 -12.14
N ALA A 208 8.04 -10.51 -12.70
CA ALA A 208 8.08 -9.41 -13.66
C ALA A 208 8.30 -8.09 -12.93
N LEU A 209 9.43 -7.44 -13.22
CA LEU A 209 9.70 -6.05 -12.91
C LEU A 209 9.42 -5.26 -14.19
N GLU A 210 8.17 -4.81 -14.33
CA GLU A 210 7.68 -4.20 -15.57
C GLU A 210 8.27 -2.81 -15.78
N GLU A 211 8.45 -2.44 -17.05
CA GLU A 211 8.90 -1.11 -17.47
C GLU A 211 8.03 0.00 -16.83
N GLY A 212 8.68 0.92 -16.13
CA GLY A 212 8.05 2.07 -15.48
C GLY A 212 7.20 1.73 -14.26
N SER A 213 7.24 0.47 -13.81
CA SER A 213 6.50 0.01 -12.63
C SER A 213 7.36 0.03 -11.37
N TYR A 214 6.70 0.04 -10.22
CA TYR A 214 7.32 0.09 -8.90
C TYR A 214 6.84 -1.09 -8.07
N THR A 215 7.76 -1.90 -7.59
CA THR A 215 7.46 -3.14 -6.88
C THR A 215 8.05 -3.12 -5.47
N SER A 216 7.19 -3.34 -4.48
CA SER A 216 7.67 -3.69 -3.15
C SER A 216 7.90 -5.18 -3.03
N VAL A 217 9.09 -5.54 -2.58
CA VAL A 217 9.49 -6.90 -2.26
C VAL A 217 9.54 -7.04 -0.74
N PHE A 218 8.99 -8.14 -0.23
CA PHE A 218 8.89 -8.41 1.19
C PHE A 218 9.40 -9.82 1.46
N LEU A 219 10.30 -9.97 2.42
CA LEU A 219 10.49 -11.27 3.07
C LEU A 219 9.48 -11.38 4.22
N THR A 220 8.75 -12.48 4.29
CA THR A 220 7.84 -12.80 5.39
C THR A 220 8.01 -14.27 5.79
N GLY A 221 7.54 -14.66 6.97
CA GLY A 221 7.81 -15.96 7.58
C GLY A 221 8.37 -15.82 9.00
N ALA A 222 8.80 -16.93 9.58
CA ALA A 222 9.39 -17.00 10.90
C ALA A 222 10.32 -18.22 11.03
N ASP A 223 11.45 -18.07 11.73
CA ASP A 223 12.36 -19.20 12.03
C ASP A 223 11.67 -20.30 12.86
N SER A 224 10.67 -19.93 13.65
CA SER A 224 9.92 -20.85 14.49
C SER A 224 8.91 -21.72 13.73
N ILE A 225 8.75 -21.52 12.42
CA ILE A 225 7.78 -22.23 11.58
C ILE A 225 8.52 -22.76 10.34
N ASP A 226 8.63 -24.08 10.23
CA ASP A 226 9.28 -24.76 9.11
C ASP A 226 8.70 -24.31 7.76
N ASP A 227 9.57 -24.10 6.78
CA ASP A 227 9.25 -23.71 5.40
C ASP A 227 8.31 -22.48 5.28
N SER A 228 8.37 -21.59 6.28
CA SER A 228 7.48 -20.41 6.33
C SER A 228 8.04 -19.18 5.62
N TYR A 229 9.30 -19.18 5.18
CA TYR A 229 9.84 -18.07 4.40
C TYR A 229 9.15 -17.92 3.06
N TYR A 230 8.83 -16.68 2.69
CA TYR A 230 8.17 -16.36 1.44
C TYR A 230 8.54 -14.96 0.96
N ILE A 231 8.78 -14.85 -0.35
CA ILE A 231 9.00 -13.58 -1.03
C ILE A 231 7.68 -13.06 -1.56
N GLY A 232 7.12 -12.05 -0.89
CA GLY A 232 6.07 -11.19 -1.45
C GLY A 232 6.67 -10.24 -2.47
N ALA A 233 5.99 -10.06 -3.61
CA ALA A 233 6.35 -9.07 -4.61
C ALA A 233 5.04 -8.49 -5.13
N MET A 234 4.87 -7.19 -4.97
CA MET A 234 3.63 -6.48 -5.30
C MET A 234 3.97 -5.17 -6.01
N GLN A 235 3.42 -5.01 -7.21
CA GLN A 235 3.42 -3.73 -7.88
C GLN A 235 2.54 -2.74 -7.12
N GLN A 236 3.06 -1.54 -6.90
CA GLN A 236 2.41 -0.50 -6.15
C GLN A 236 2.12 0.70 -7.04
N PRO A 237 0.97 1.36 -6.83
CA PRO A 237 0.78 2.68 -7.39
C PRO A 237 1.76 3.63 -6.68
N VAL A 238 2.40 4.52 -7.44
CA VAL A 238 3.25 5.57 -6.90
C VAL A 238 2.86 6.90 -7.52
N ASN A 239 3.25 7.99 -6.84
CA ASN A 239 3.14 9.34 -7.36
C ASN A 239 4.36 9.77 -8.16
#